data_AF-A0A7Y2UWX2-F1
#
_entry.id   AF-A0A7Y2UWX2-F1
#
_cell.length_a   1.000
_cell.length_b   1.000
_cell.length_c   1.000
_cell.angle_alpha   90.00
_cell.angle_beta   90.00
_cell.angle_gamma   90.00
#
_symmetry.space_group_name_H-M   'P 1'
#
loop_
_entity.id
_entity.type
_entity.pdbx_description
1 polymer ?
#
loop_
_entity_poly.entity_id
_entity_poly.type
_entity_poly.pdbx_seq_one_letter_code
_entity_poly.pdbx_strand_id
1 'polypeptide(L)'
;MKSIWEKMNAWGKEGIPFLFIIDFEQMNPLAWKLDRLPREVLYDFNGRSNTNRIDFSTSKMLGFQKYPISLEAYKQKFAAVQKELRLGNSYLLNLTVSTPVQTNTDLETVFYSSRSKYAVYLENEFVSFSPETFIKIDDGYIYTYPMKGTIN
;
A
#
# COMPACT_ATOMS: atom_id res chain seq x y z
N MET A 1 -22.42 4.36 18.66
CA MET A 1 -21.38 3.40 18.25
C MET A 1 -20.06 4.15 18.28
N LYS A 2 -19.01 3.69 18.99
CA LYS A 2 -17.74 4.43 19.04
C LYS A 2 -17.11 4.53 17.65
N SER A 3 -16.56 5.69 17.30
CA SER A 3 -15.85 5.89 16.04
C SER A 3 -14.63 4.97 15.96
N ILE A 4 -14.13 4.73 14.76
CA ILE A 4 -12.93 3.89 14.61
C ILE A 4 -11.69 4.51 15.27
N TRP A 5 -11.61 5.83 15.26
CA TRP A 5 -10.56 6.60 15.94
C TRP A 5 -10.60 6.40 17.46
N GLU A 6 -11.79 6.43 18.05
CA GLU A 6 -11.97 6.16 19.48
C GLU A 6 -11.57 4.72 19.84
N LYS A 7 -11.84 3.74 18.96
CA LYS A 7 -11.40 2.35 19.14
C LYS A 7 -9.88 2.24 19.10
N MET A 8 -9.24 2.81 18.07
CA MET A 8 -7.78 2.80 17.93
C MET A 8 -7.09 3.50 19.10
N ASN A 9 -7.59 4.66 19.53
CA ASN A 9 -7.07 5.37 20.70
C ASN A 9 -7.20 4.55 21.99
N ALA A 10 -8.33 3.87 22.18
CA ALA A 10 -8.53 2.99 23.34
C ALA A 10 -7.56 1.80 23.32
N TRP A 11 -7.42 1.11 22.19
CA TRP A 11 -6.50 -0.03 22.04
C TRP A 11 -5.05 0.40 22.23
N GLY A 12 -4.65 1.55 21.69
CA GLY A 12 -3.31 2.12 21.91
C GLY A 12 -3.04 2.43 23.38
N LYS A 13 -4.00 3.03 24.09
CA LYS A 13 -3.89 3.30 25.54
C LYS A 13 -3.77 2.01 26.36
N GLU A 14 -4.44 0.94 25.93
CA GLU A 14 -4.41 -0.38 26.57
C GLU A 14 -3.18 -1.23 26.16
N GLY A 15 -2.32 -0.74 25.26
CA GLY A 15 -1.17 -1.50 24.75
C GLY A 15 -1.56 -2.70 23.88
N ILE A 16 -2.78 -2.70 23.34
CA ILE A 16 -3.30 -3.79 22.51
C ILE A 16 -2.80 -3.56 21.08
N PRO A 17 -2.12 -4.54 20.47
CA PRO A 17 -1.69 -4.41 19.08
C PRO A 17 -2.89 -4.56 18.13
N PHE A 18 -2.94 -3.73 17.09
CA PHE A 18 -3.99 -3.73 16.09
C PHE A 18 -3.45 -3.38 14.69
N LEU A 19 -4.16 -3.82 13.67
CA LEU A 19 -3.96 -3.43 12.27
C LEU A 19 -5.06 -2.44 11.89
N PHE A 20 -4.71 -1.45 11.06
CA PHE A 20 -5.69 -0.53 10.46
C PHE A 20 -5.38 -0.27 8.99
N ILE A 21 -6.42 0.04 8.22
CA ILE A 21 -6.37 0.42 6.81
C ILE A 21 -7.22 1.69 6.68
N ILE A 22 -6.62 2.77 6.21
CA ILE A 22 -7.29 4.07 6.07
C ILE A 22 -6.99 4.56 4.66
N ASP A 23 -8.04 4.82 3.87
CA ASP A 23 -7.90 5.46 2.57
C ASP A 23 -7.55 6.94 2.71
N PHE A 24 -7.01 7.54 1.65
CA PHE A 24 -6.56 8.92 1.66
C PHE A 24 -7.66 9.92 2.04
N GLU A 25 -8.90 9.66 1.63
CA GLU A 25 -10.06 10.52 1.91
C GLU A 25 -10.68 10.22 3.28
N GLN A 26 -10.20 9.18 3.98
CA GLN A 26 -10.67 8.70 5.28
C GLN A 26 -12.14 8.26 5.28
N MET A 27 -12.65 7.82 4.12
CA MET A 27 -14.06 7.50 3.93
C MET A 27 -14.43 6.09 4.40
N ASN A 28 -13.50 5.13 4.29
CA ASN A 28 -13.70 3.72 4.60
C ASN A 28 -12.60 3.17 5.53
N PRO A 29 -12.41 3.76 6.72
CA PRO A 29 -11.39 3.28 7.64
C PRO A 29 -11.78 1.93 8.24
N LEU A 30 -10.82 1.01 8.32
CA LEU A 30 -10.95 -0.33 8.88
C LEU A 30 -9.87 -0.55 9.95
N ALA A 31 -10.20 -1.30 11.01
CA ALA A 31 -9.27 -1.59 12.10
C ALA A 31 -9.70 -2.81 12.90
N TRP A 32 -8.73 -3.66 13.23
CA TRP A 32 -8.93 -4.91 13.97
C TRP A 32 -7.78 -5.15 14.95
N LYS A 33 -8.09 -5.66 16.14
CA LYS A 33 -7.06 -6.18 17.06
C LYS A 33 -6.36 -7.37 16.41
N LEU A 34 -5.05 -7.52 16.63
CA LEU A 34 -4.28 -8.57 15.93
C LEU A 34 -4.73 -10.00 16.24
N ASP A 35 -5.29 -10.23 17.44
CA ASP A 35 -5.84 -11.52 17.87
C ASP A 35 -7.22 -11.85 17.26
N ARG A 36 -7.82 -10.90 16.53
CA ARG A 36 -9.18 -10.98 15.97
C ARG A 36 -9.25 -10.46 14.54
N LEU A 37 -8.19 -10.65 13.76
CA LEU A 37 -8.25 -10.35 12.32
C LEU A 37 -9.26 -11.29 11.63
N PRO A 38 -10.07 -10.77 10.71
CA PRO A 38 -10.83 -11.60 9.77
C PRO A 38 -9.88 -12.46 8.92
N ARG A 39 -10.37 -13.57 8.37
CA ARG A 39 -9.56 -14.44 7.49
C ARG A 39 -9.26 -13.79 6.15
N GLU A 40 -10.12 -12.86 5.78
CA GLU A 40 -10.13 -12.04 4.57
C GLU A 40 -9.05 -10.95 4.58
N VAL A 41 -8.31 -10.82 5.69
CA VAL A 41 -7.25 -9.81 5.87
C VAL A 41 -5.92 -10.50 6.13
N LEU A 42 -4.98 -10.35 5.21
CA LEU A 42 -3.60 -10.81 5.38
C LEU A 42 -2.66 -9.60 5.43
N TYR A 43 -1.63 -9.67 6.28
CA TYR A 43 -0.58 -8.66 6.32
C TYR A 43 0.77 -9.29 6.61
N ASP A 44 1.83 -8.67 6.11
CA ASP A 44 3.22 -8.97 6.48
C ASP A 44 3.99 -7.66 6.54
N PHE A 45 4.28 -7.20 7.75
CA PHE A 45 5.02 -5.98 8.04
C PHE A 45 6.40 -6.33 8.59
N ASN A 46 7.33 -6.58 7.67
CA ASN A 46 8.73 -6.80 7.95
C ASN A 46 8.95 -7.96 8.96
N GLY A 47 8.29 -9.09 8.71
CA GLY A 47 8.38 -10.30 9.55
C GLY A 47 7.33 -10.39 10.66
N ARG A 48 6.56 -9.31 10.91
CA ARG A 48 5.34 -9.38 11.72
C ARG A 48 4.16 -9.64 10.81
N SER A 49 3.58 -10.82 10.89
CA SER A 49 2.60 -11.30 9.91
C SER A 49 1.57 -12.21 10.56
N ASN A 50 0.38 -12.33 9.97
CA ASN A 50 -0.60 -13.38 10.29
C ASN A 50 -0.52 -14.59 9.36
N THR A 51 0.44 -14.62 8.43
CA THR A 51 0.65 -15.69 7.47
C THR A 51 2.13 -15.88 7.12
N ASN A 52 2.51 -16.99 6.49
CA ASN A 52 3.88 -17.23 6.05
C ASN A 52 3.99 -17.11 4.52
N ARG A 53 4.79 -16.14 4.05
CA ARG A 53 5.04 -15.90 2.61
C ARG A 53 6.32 -16.58 2.09
N ILE A 54 7.19 -17.07 2.98
CA ILE A 54 8.58 -17.44 2.66
C ILE A 54 8.65 -18.63 1.70
N ASP A 55 7.71 -19.57 1.80
CA ASP A 55 7.73 -20.83 1.04
C ASP A 55 6.67 -20.89 -0.06
N PHE A 56 6.00 -19.77 -0.36
CA PHE A 56 4.97 -19.79 -1.38
C PHE A 56 5.61 -19.91 -2.77
N SER A 57 5.31 -21.02 -3.44
CA SER A 57 5.64 -21.21 -4.85
C SER A 57 4.37 -21.56 -5.61
N THR A 58 4.15 -20.89 -6.74
CA THR A 58 3.10 -21.24 -7.68
C THR A 58 3.73 -21.73 -8.98
N SER A 59 3.23 -22.83 -9.52
CA SER A 59 3.62 -23.34 -10.84
C SER A 59 2.88 -22.64 -11.99
N LYS A 60 1.90 -21.79 -11.64
CA LYS A 60 1.09 -21.06 -12.61
C LYS A 60 1.91 -19.97 -13.27
N MET A 61 2.00 -20.01 -14.59
CA MET A 61 2.64 -18.95 -15.37
C MET A 61 1.84 -17.64 -15.21
N LEU A 62 2.51 -16.58 -14.75
CA LEU A 62 1.90 -15.26 -14.57
C LEU A 62 1.59 -14.63 -15.93
N GLY A 63 0.30 -14.50 -16.24
CA GLY A 63 -0.21 -13.68 -17.32
C GLY A 63 -0.46 -12.27 -16.79
N PHE A 64 0.15 -11.27 -17.43
CA PHE A 64 0.03 -9.88 -17.01
C PHE A 64 0.03 -8.95 -18.22
N GLN A 65 -1.13 -8.37 -18.54
CA GLN A 65 -1.30 -7.43 -19.64
C GLN A 65 -1.69 -6.05 -19.10
N LYS A 66 -0.94 -5.02 -19.50
CA LYS A 66 -1.14 -3.63 -19.06
C LYS A 66 -1.84 -2.83 -20.16
N TYR A 67 -2.73 -1.93 -19.77
CA TYR A 67 -3.42 -1.01 -20.68
C TYR A 67 -3.13 0.44 -20.29
N PRO A 68 -1.87 0.91 -20.44
CA PRO A 68 -1.51 2.28 -20.07
C PRO A 68 -2.21 3.29 -21.00
N ILE A 69 -2.31 4.53 -20.52
CA ILE A 69 -2.69 5.65 -21.40
C ILE A 69 -1.66 5.82 -22.53
N SER A 70 -2.06 6.49 -23.61
CA SER A 70 -1.12 6.81 -24.70
C SER A 70 -0.01 7.74 -24.22
N LEU A 71 1.12 7.69 -24.94
CA LEU A 71 2.25 8.58 -24.70
C LEU A 71 1.83 10.05 -24.85
N GLU A 72 0.95 10.36 -25.80
CA GLU A 72 0.42 11.69 -26.05
C GLU A 72 -0.40 12.19 -24.85
N ALA A 73 -1.29 11.34 -24.31
CA ALA A 73 -2.08 11.68 -23.12
C ALA A 73 -1.19 11.91 -21.89
N TYR A 74 -0.13 11.11 -21.73
CA TYR A 74 0.87 11.32 -20.67
C TYR A 74 1.64 12.64 -20.87
N LYS A 75 2.10 12.93 -22.10
CA LYS A 75 2.82 14.16 -22.44
C LYS A 75 2.02 15.42 -22.12
N GLN A 76 0.70 15.41 -22.34
CA GLN A 76 -0.16 16.53 -21.98
C GLN A 76 -0.17 16.78 -20.46
N LYS A 77 -0.32 15.72 -19.65
CA LYS A 77 -0.25 15.81 -18.18
C LYS A 77 1.12 16.30 -17.71
N PHE A 78 2.19 15.76 -18.30
CA PHE A 78 3.56 16.17 -17.99
C PHE A 78 3.82 17.63 -18.34
N ALA A 79 3.35 18.11 -19.50
CA ALA A 79 3.51 19.49 -19.93
C ALA A 79 2.78 20.47 -18.99
N ALA A 80 1.60 20.10 -18.48
CA ALA A 80 0.88 20.88 -17.48
C ALA A 80 1.71 21.01 -16.18
N VAL A 81 2.22 19.90 -15.65
CA VAL A 81 3.10 19.90 -14.46
C VAL A 81 4.33 20.79 -14.69
N GLN A 82 5.00 20.65 -15.83
CA GLN A 82 6.17 21.45 -16.18
C GLN A 82 5.87 22.95 -16.29
N LYS A 83 4.68 23.32 -16.79
CA LYS A 83 4.23 24.71 -16.82
C LYS A 83 4.11 25.27 -15.40
N GLU A 84 3.44 24.57 -14.50
CA GLU A 84 3.24 25.02 -13.12
C GLU A 84 4.57 25.12 -12.34
N LEU A 85 5.50 24.19 -12.57
CA LEU A 85 6.85 24.27 -12.01
C LEU A 85 7.61 25.52 -12.50
N ARG A 86 7.52 25.86 -13.80
CA ARG A 86 8.17 27.06 -14.36
C ARG A 86 7.56 28.37 -13.88
N LEU A 87 6.27 28.38 -13.59
CA LEU A 87 5.59 29.54 -13.00
C LEU A 87 5.98 29.75 -11.53
N GLY A 88 6.65 28.78 -10.89
CA GLY A 88 7.03 28.84 -9.49
C GLY A 88 5.92 28.42 -8.53
N ASN A 89 4.84 27.81 -9.01
CA ASN A 89 3.71 27.39 -8.17
C ASN A 89 4.03 26.17 -7.30
N SER A 90 5.05 25.40 -7.67
CA SER A 90 5.64 24.34 -6.84
C SER A 90 7.10 24.13 -7.22
N TYR A 91 7.87 23.50 -6.33
CA TYR A 91 9.25 23.09 -6.57
C TYR A 91 9.34 21.63 -7.05
N LEU A 92 8.37 20.78 -6.68
CA LEU A 92 8.34 19.35 -6.99
C LEU A 92 6.89 18.85 -7.01
N LEU A 93 6.57 18.02 -7.99
CA LEU A 93 5.27 17.36 -8.12
C LEU A 93 5.48 15.89 -8.52
N ASN A 94 4.77 14.98 -7.86
CA ASN A 94 4.74 13.57 -8.21
C ASN A 94 3.56 13.32 -9.16
N LEU A 95 3.83 13.28 -10.46
CA LEU A 95 2.81 12.95 -11.46
C LEU A 95 2.62 11.42 -11.51
N THR A 96 1.43 10.95 -11.17
CA THR A 96 1.05 9.53 -11.22
C THR A 96 -0.09 9.29 -12.20
N VAL A 97 -0.16 8.07 -12.74
CA VAL A 97 -1.23 7.61 -13.64
C VAL A 97 -1.60 6.19 -13.27
N SER A 98 -2.90 5.93 -13.13
CA SER A 98 -3.42 4.57 -12.96
C SER A 98 -3.39 3.81 -14.30
N THR A 99 -2.91 2.57 -14.27
CA THR A 99 -2.85 1.69 -15.45
C THR A 99 -3.69 0.44 -15.17
N PRO A 100 -4.80 0.23 -15.88
CA PRO A 100 -5.53 -1.02 -15.82
C PRO A 100 -4.65 -2.21 -16.19
N VAL A 101 -4.85 -3.31 -15.47
CA VAL A 101 -4.13 -4.56 -15.65
C VAL A 101 -5.13 -5.70 -15.75
N GLN A 102 -4.96 -6.54 -16.77
CA GLN A 102 -5.59 -7.84 -16.84
C GLN A 102 -4.55 -8.91 -16.46
N THR A 103 -4.93 -9.81 -15.56
CA THR A 103 -4.09 -10.92 -15.13
C THR A 103 -4.90 -12.20 -15.02
N ASN A 104 -4.23 -13.35 -15.14
CA ASN A 104 -4.83 -14.67 -14.92
C ASN A 104 -4.71 -15.13 -13.46
N THR A 105 -4.23 -14.29 -12.55
CA THR A 105 -3.92 -14.61 -11.15
C THR A 105 -4.78 -13.80 -10.20
N ASP A 106 -5.25 -14.41 -9.11
CA ASP A 106 -6.01 -13.74 -8.04
C ASP A 106 -5.10 -12.90 -7.13
N LEU A 107 -5.69 -11.94 -6.41
CA LEU A 107 -4.97 -10.99 -5.57
C LEU A 107 -4.27 -11.65 -4.37
N GLU A 108 -4.82 -12.76 -3.85
CA GLU A 108 -4.22 -13.52 -2.75
C GLU A 108 -2.90 -14.16 -3.21
N THR A 109 -2.90 -14.79 -4.38
CA THR A 109 -1.69 -15.35 -4.99
C THR A 109 -0.65 -14.26 -5.24
N VAL A 110 -1.05 -13.05 -5.64
CA VAL A 110 -0.14 -11.89 -5.77
C VAL A 110 0.46 -11.51 -4.41
N PHE A 111 -0.33 -11.49 -3.34
CA PHE A 111 0.15 -11.22 -1.98
C PHE A 111 1.25 -12.20 -1.58
N TYR A 112 1.01 -13.50 -1.75
CA TYR A 112 1.98 -14.53 -1.41
C TYR A 112 3.22 -14.54 -2.32
N SER A 113 3.05 -14.21 -3.60
CA SER A 113 4.17 -14.21 -4.57
C SER A 113 5.03 -12.94 -4.52
N SER A 114 4.51 -11.84 -3.99
CA SER A 114 5.23 -10.56 -3.91
C SER A 114 6.35 -10.62 -2.87
N ARG A 115 7.48 -9.96 -3.13
CA ARG A 115 8.60 -9.81 -2.19
C ARG A 115 8.71 -8.34 -1.82
N SER A 116 8.20 -7.97 -0.64
CA SER A 116 8.19 -6.58 -0.16
C SER A 116 8.31 -6.53 1.36
N LYS A 117 8.81 -5.40 1.86
CA LYS A 117 8.95 -5.13 3.30
C LYS A 117 7.58 -5.06 3.99
N TYR A 118 6.59 -4.48 3.30
CA TYR A 118 5.21 -4.40 3.78
C TYR A 118 4.29 -5.00 2.72
N ALA A 119 3.36 -5.85 3.12
CA ALA A 119 2.28 -6.32 2.27
C ALA A 119 0.96 -6.36 3.04
N VAL A 120 -0.13 -6.07 2.35
CA VAL A 120 -1.51 -6.20 2.83
C VAL A 120 -2.35 -6.78 1.72
N TYR A 121 -3.25 -7.68 2.07
CA TYR A 121 -4.30 -8.18 1.20
C TYR A 121 -5.64 -8.05 1.93
N LEU A 122 -6.61 -7.49 1.23
CA LEU A 122 -8.01 -7.43 1.64
C LEU A 122 -8.83 -8.11 0.55
N GLU A 123 -9.49 -9.21 0.91
CA GLU A 123 -10.23 -10.05 -0.04
C GLU A 123 -11.20 -9.23 -0.90
N ASN A 124 -11.20 -9.49 -2.21
CA ASN A 124 -12.01 -8.83 -3.23
C ASN A 124 -11.85 -7.30 -3.36
N GLU A 125 -10.94 -6.68 -2.59
CA GLU A 125 -10.71 -5.23 -2.62
C GLU A 125 -9.36 -4.89 -3.23
N PHE A 126 -8.25 -5.27 -2.58
CA PHE A 126 -6.91 -4.94 -3.07
C PHE A 126 -5.81 -5.83 -2.50
N VAL A 127 -4.66 -5.80 -3.19
CA VAL A 127 -3.36 -6.21 -2.66
C VAL A 127 -2.40 -5.04 -2.75
N SER A 128 -1.65 -4.79 -1.69
CA SER A 128 -0.59 -3.78 -1.61
C SER A 128 0.70 -4.43 -1.17
N PHE A 129 1.80 -4.09 -1.83
CA PHE A 129 3.14 -4.52 -1.48
C PHE A 129 4.09 -3.33 -1.63
N SER A 130 4.57 -2.79 -0.52
CA SER A 130 5.42 -1.61 -0.48
C SER A 130 6.82 -1.96 0.04
N PRO A 131 7.89 -1.50 -0.64
CA PRO A 131 9.24 -1.54 -0.09
C PRO A 131 9.49 -0.41 0.92
N GLU A 132 8.71 0.67 0.88
CA GLU A 132 9.00 1.92 1.56
C GLU A 132 8.28 2.04 2.90
N THR A 133 9.01 2.53 3.91
CA THR A 133 8.46 2.80 5.25
C THR A 133 8.00 4.24 5.33
N PHE A 134 6.71 4.47 5.52
CA PHE A 134 6.19 5.83 5.74
C PHE A 134 6.64 6.37 7.10
N ILE A 135 6.16 5.75 8.18
CA ILE A 135 6.51 6.08 9.57
C ILE A 135 6.70 4.78 10.34
N LYS A 136 7.79 4.70 11.13
CA LYS A 136 8.01 3.66 12.14
C LYS A 136 8.18 4.34 13.49
N ILE A 137 7.45 3.91 14.50
CA ILE A 137 7.63 4.35 15.89
C ILE A 137 8.22 3.18 16.67
N ASP A 138 9.36 3.40 17.32
CA ASP A 138 10.10 2.36 18.05
C ASP A 138 10.85 2.99 19.22
N ASP A 139 10.65 2.46 20.43
CA ASP A 139 11.26 2.96 21.67
C ASP A 139 11.12 4.48 21.89
N GLY A 140 9.95 5.04 21.60
CA GLY A 140 9.67 6.47 21.73
C GLY A 140 10.25 7.35 20.61
N TYR A 141 10.97 6.78 19.65
CA TYR A 141 11.51 7.48 18.49
C TYR A 141 10.61 7.30 17.26
N ILE A 142 10.54 8.36 16.44
CA ILE A 142 9.81 8.36 15.17
C ILE A 142 10.84 8.35 14.02
N TYR A 143 10.75 7.36 13.16
CA TYR A 143 11.63 7.17 12.00
C TYR A 143 10.82 7.25 10.70
N THR A 144 11.42 7.83 9.67
CA THR A 144 10.93 7.80 8.30
C THR A 144 12.10 7.54 7.37
N TYR A 145 11.84 6.84 6.26
CA TYR A 145 12.86 6.44 5.30
C TYR A 145 12.39 6.79 3.87
N PRO A 146 12.21 8.09 3.57
CA PRO A 146 11.69 8.51 2.27
C PRO A 146 12.62 8.06 1.16
N MET A 147 12.07 7.36 0.17
CA MET A 147 12.80 6.90 -1.00
C MET A 147 12.65 7.92 -2.14
N LYS A 148 13.76 8.24 -2.82
CA LYS A 148 13.74 9.07 -4.03
C LYS A 148 14.77 8.56 -5.03
N GLY A 149 14.36 8.54 -6.29
CA GLY A 149 15.19 8.08 -7.40
C GLY A 149 15.24 6.55 -7.47
N THR A 150 15.18 6.03 -8.69
CA THR A 150 15.34 4.61 -8.99
C THR A 150 16.29 4.50 -10.19
N ILE A 151 17.17 3.52 -10.18
CA ILE A 151 18.01 3.16 -11.33
C ILE A 151 17.51 1.81 -11.87
N ASN A 152 17.41 1.69 -13.19
CA ASN A 152 16.99 0.47 -13.88
C ASN A 152 18.17 -0.12 -14.65
#